data_AF-A0A9N9S120-F1
#
_entry.id   AF-A0A9N9S120-F1
#
_cell.length_a   1.000
_cell.length_b   1.000
_cell.length_c   1.000
_cell.angle_alpha   90.00
_cell.angle_beta   90.00
_cell.angle_gamma   90.00
#
_symmetry.space_group_name_H-M   'P 1'
#
loop_
_entity.id
_entity.type
_entity.pdbx_description
1 polymer ?
#
loop_
_entity_poly.entity_id
_entity_poly.type
_entity_poly.pdbx_seq_one_letter_code
_entity_poly.pdbx_strand_id
1 'polypeptide(L)'
;MGALIQVKVDRRRANEILQVVSKFLKKHRIVRGMIAYSVLWPVGSMVQQTFEGKSFREFDWKRILRFCLYGTLIQGPALYCWMRVANKMWPRSDIRSALAKAFTEQVAFDPFSISLFLYAMTIFEGKTHEQARREVSSKFLSIYAIGLVYWPITQTINFGFVKPKNQVIYVSFASLIWTTFLAYVKAHPIDEETKEKVKVAIEKRYEHLKEVVEHVKHPKHE
;
A
#
# COMPACT_ATOMS: atom_id res chain seq x y z
N MET A 1 17.08 -48.55 3.68
CA MET A 1 16.23 -48.39 2.47
C MET A 1 14.92 -47.64 2.75
N GLY A 2 14.18 -47.92 3.83
CA GLY A 2 12.88 -47.28 4.14
C GLY A 2 12.89 -45.75 4.34
N ALA A 3 13.92 -45.19 4.99
CA ALA A 3 14.02 -43.74 5.22
C ALA A 3 14.16 -42.92 3.91
N LEU A 4 14.90 -43.44 2.93
CA LEU A 4 15.07 -42.79 1.61
C LEU A 4 13.78 -42.81 0.78
N ILE A 5 12.94 -43.84 0.96
CA ILE A 5 11.64 -43.97 0.31
C ILE A 5 10.66 -42.98 0.92
N GLN A 6 10.61 -42.87 2.25
CA GLN A 6 9.80 -41.87 2.97
C GLN A 6 10.16 -40.44 2.56
N VAL A 7 11.45 -40.08 2.53
CA VAL A 7 11.91 -38.74 2.10
C VAL A 7 11.52 -38.42 0.64
N LYS A 8 11.55 -39.42 -0.26
CA LYS A 8 11.09 -39.24 -1.65
C LYS A 8 9.59 -39.06 -1.75
N VAL A 9 8.81 -39.82 -0.97
CA VAL A 9 7.34 -39.71 -0.92
C VAL A 9 6.92 -38.36 -0.36
N ASP A 10 7.55 -37.89 0.70
CA ASP A 10 7.28 -36.57 1.29
C ASP A 10 7.65 -35.42 0.34
N ARG A 11 8.80 -35.51 -0.35
CA ARG A 11 9.13 -34.53 -1.41
C ARG A 11 8.11 -34.53 -2.55
N ARG A 12 7.59 -35.70 -2.95
CA ARG A 12 6.60 -35.81 -4.03
C ARG A 12 5.26 -35.18 -3.60
N ARG A 13 4.78 -35.50 -2.40
CA ARG A 13 3.58 -34.89 -1.81
C ARG A 13 3.73 -33.39 -1.62
N ALA A 14 4.88 -32.92 -1.13
CA ALA A 14 5.18 -31.50 -1.00
C ALA A 14 5.12 -30.80 -2.38
N ASN A 15 5.71 -31.40 -3.41
CA ASN A 15 5.64 -30.86 -4.78
C ASN A 15 4.22 -30.84 -5.35
N GLU A 16 3.41 -31.87 -5.07
CA GLU A 16 2.00 -31.92 -5.48
C GLU A 16 1.18 -30.82 -4.78
N ILE A 17 1.35 -30.65 -3.46
CA ILE A 17 0.72 -29.57 -2.69
C ILE A 17 1.16 -28.21 -3.24
N LEU A 18 2.46 -28.00 -3.47
CA LEU A 18 2.99 -26.76 -4.04
C LEU A 18 2.41 -26.48 -5.44
N GLN A 19 2.22 -27.52 -6.27
CA GLN A 19 1.58 -27.37 -7.57
C GLN A 19 0.10 -27.01 -7.46
N VAL A 20 -0.65 -27.64 -6.55
CA VAL A 20 -2.06 -27.34 -6.30
C VAL A 20 -2.22 -25.92 -5.77
N VAL A 21 -1.42 -25.53 -4.77
CA VAL A 21 -1.38 -24.16 -4.22
C VAL A 21 -1.00 -23.16 -5.31
N SER A 22 0.02 -23.44 -6.11
CA SER A 22 0.42 -22.57 -7.23
C SER A 22 -0.69 -22.40 -8.25
N LYS A 23 -1.38 -23.47 -8.64
CA LYS A 23 -2.53 -23.42 -9.57
C LYS A 23 -3.68 -22.62 -8.98
N PHE A 24 -4.00 -22.82 -7.70
CA PHE A 24 -5.06 -22.09 -7.00
C PHE A 24 -4.76 -20.59 -6.91
N LEU A 25 -3.56 -20.20 -6.46
CA LEU A 25 -3.14 -18.81 -6.38
C LEU A 25 -3.08 -18.14 -7.77
N LYS A 26 -2.70 -18.87 -8.81
CA LYS A 26 -2.75 -18.37 -10.20
C LYS A 26 -4.18 -18.14 -10.68
N LYS A 27 -5.11 -19.03 -10.32
CA LYS A 27 -6.54 -18.94 -10.66
C LYS A 27 -7.23 -17.77 -9.92
N HIS A 28 -6.93 -17.60 -8.63
CA HIS A 28 -7.55 -16.57 -7.79
C HIS A 28 -6.58 -15.43 -7.48
N ARG A 29 -6.41 -14.53 -8.45
CA ARG A 29 -5.49 -13.38 -8.34
C ARG A 29 -5.76 -12.47 -7.13
N ILE A 30 -7.02 -12.33 -6.72
CA ILE A 30 -7.42 -11.57 -5.51
C ILE A 30 -6.84 -12.17 -4.22
N VAL A 31 -6.83 -13.50 -4.11
CA VAL A 31 -6.39 -14.22 -2.91
C VAL A 31 -4.91 -13.97 -2.62
N ARG A 32 -4.08 -13.83 -3.67
CA ARG A 32 -2.65 -13.52 -3.50
C ARG A 32 -2.43 -12.18 -2.80
N GLY A 33 -3.21 -11.16 -3.17
CA GLY A 33 -3.17 -9.86 -2.51
C GLY A 33 -3.66 -9.96 -1.07
N MET A 34 -4.80 -10.60 -0.84
CA MET A 34 -5.34 -10.78 0.51
C MET A 34 -4.37 -11.49 1.45
N ILE A 35 -3.73 -12.58 1.01
CA ILE A 35 -2.73 -13.32 1.80
C ILE A 35 -1.49 -12.46 2.08
N ALA A 36 -0.99 -11.72 1.08
CA ALA A 36 0.16 -10.86 1.31
C ALA A 36 -0.18 -9.77 2.35
N TYR A 37 -1.38 -9.19 2.25
CA TYR A 37 -1.82 -8.13 3.15
C TYR A 37 -2.17 -8.64 4.55
N SER A 38 -2.62 -9.89 4.70
CA SER A 38 -2.85 -10.52 6.01
C SER A 38 -1.58 -10.71 6.83
N VAL A 39 -0.41 -10.69 6.18
CA VAL A 39 0.89 -10.77 6.84
C VAL A 39 1.52 -9.40 6.97
N LEU A 40 1.59 -8.63 5.88
CA LEU A 40 2.39 -7.41 5.85
C LEU A 40 1.78 -6.26 6.66
N TRP A 41 0.45 -6.14 6.71
CA TRP A 41 -0.21 -5.10 7.51
C TRP A 41 -0.01 -5.26 9.02
N PRO A 42 -0.23 -6.44 9.64
CA PRO A 42 0.07 -6.61 11.05
C PRO A 42 1.57 -6.46 11.33
N VAL A 43 2.44 -6.95 10.44
CA VAL A 43 3.90 -6.75 10.57
C VAL A 43 4.25 -5.27 10.55
N GLY A 44 3.67 -4.45 9.67
CA GLY A 44 3.89 -2.99 9.68
C GLY A 44 3.50 -2.35 11.01
N SER A 45 2.37 -2.78 11.59
CA SER A 45 1.97 -2.34 12.94
C SER A 45 2.95 -2.80 14.03
N MET A 46 3.53 -4.00 13.93
CA MET A 46 4.53 -4.51 14.88
C MET A 46 5.86 -3.78 14.75
N VAL A 47 6.34 -3.57 13.53
CA VAL A 47 7.56 -2.79 13.23
C VAL A 47 7.44 -1.39 13.83
N GLN A 48 6.27 -0.75 13.67
CA GLN A 48 6.04 0.56 14.23
C GLN A 48 6.08 0.56 15.77
N GLN A 49 5.50 -0.45 16.45
CA GLN A 49 5.59 -0.57 17.92
C GLN A 49 7.00 -0.84 18.40
N THR A 50 7.78 -1.56 17.60
CA THR A 50 9.19 -1.79 17.88
C THR A 50 9.97 -0.46 17.83
N PHE A 51 9.66 0.42 16.87
CA PHE A 51 10.23 1.77 16.83
C PHE A 51 9.77 2.67 17.99
N GLU A 52 8.61 2.40 18.59
CA GLU A 52 8.17 3.04 19.85
C GLU A 52 8.90 2.47 21.08
N GLY A 53 9.82 1.52 20.92
CA GLY A 53 10.56 0.89 22.02
C GLY A 53 9.78 -0.18 22.79
N LYS A 54 8.61 -0.59 22.32
CA LYS A 54 7.79 -1.62 22.99
C LYS A 54 8.42 -2.99 22.84
N SER A 55 8.44 -3.76 23.92
CA SER A 55 8.73 -5.19 23.87
C SER A 55 7.52 -5.98 23.36
N PHE A 56 7.74 -7.24 22.97
CA PHE A 56 6.69 -8.12 22.46
C PHE A 56 5.48 -8.27 23.41
N ARG A 57 5.71 -8.20 24.73
CA ARG A 57 4.65 -8.29 25.74
C ARG A 57 3.81 -7.01 25.85
N GLU A 58 4.34 -5.88 25.39
CA GLU A 58 3.71 -4.57 25.43
C GLU A 58 3.01 -4.20 24.12
N PHE A 59 3.08 -5.08 23.12
CA PHE A 59 2.40 -4.86 21.85
C PHE A 59 0.88 -4.78 22.04
N ASP A 60 0.28 -3.76 21.44
CA ASP A 60 -1.16 -3.68 21.25
C ASP A 60 -1.59 -4.69 20.19
N TRP A 61 -1.87 -5.91 20.67
CA TRP A 61 -2.36 -7.02 19.87
C TRP A 61 -3.72 -6.74 19.23
N LYS A 62 -4.57 -5.90 19.85
CA LYS A 62 -5.85 -5.49 19.25
C LYS A 62 -5.61 -4.59 18.05
N ARG A 63 -4.63 -3.69 18.10
CA ARG A 63 -4.20 -2.88 16.94
C ARG A 63 -3.64 -3.76 15.83
N ILE A 64 -2.75 -4.69 16.15
CA ILE A 64 -2.19 -5.64 15.17
C ILE A 64 -3.32 -6.42 14.47
N LEU A 65 -4.30 -6.91 15.23
CA LEU A 65 -5.47 -7.61 14.67
C LEU A 65 -6.30 -6.72 13.75
N ARG A 66 -6.57 -5.46 14.13
CA ARG A 66 -7.31 -4.52 13.27
C ARG A 66 -6.57 -4.23 11.96
N PHE A 67 -5.26 -4.07 12.00
CA PHE A 67 -4.44 -3.93 10.78
C PHE A 67 -4.51 -5.19 9.91
N CYS A 68 -4.47 -6.38 10.52
CA CYS A 68 -4.66 -7.64 9.81
C CYS A 68 -6.04 -7.72 9.12
N LEU A 69 -7.11 -7.44 9.84
CA LEU A 69 -8.47 -7.47 9.32
C LEU A 69 -8.67 -6.45 8.20
N TYR A 70 -8.22 -5.20 8.40
CA TYR A 70 -8.31 -4.15 7.40
C TYR A 70 -7.50 -4.52 6.14
N GLY A 71 -6.24 -4.93 6.30
CA GLY A 71 -5.37 -5.33 5.19
C GLY A 71 -5.97 -6.47 4.37
N THR A 72 -6.47 -7.50 5.05
CA THR A 72 -6.99 -8.72 4.41
C THR A 72 -8.34 -8.52 3.74
N LEU A 73 -9.29 -7.90 4.46
CA LEU A 73 -10.71 -7.88 4.06
C LEU A 73 -11.11 -6.62 3.31
N ILE A 74 -10.39 -5.52 3.49
CA ILE A 74 -10.72 -4.22 2.88
C ILE A 74 -9.67 -3.86 1.84
N GLN A 75 -8.41 -3.70 2.25
CA GLN A 75 -7.37 -3.18 1.36
C GLN A 75 -7.00 -4.16 0.24
N GLY A 76 -6.82 -5.45 0.55
CA GLY A 76 -6.49 -6.47 -0.45
C GLY A 76 -7.51 -6.54 -1.60
N PRO A 77 -8.81 -6.67 -1.30
CA PRO A 77 -9.87 -6.61 -2.31
C PRO A 77 -9.94 -5.25 -3.03
N ALA A 78 -9.82 -4.13 -2.31
CA ALA A 78 -9.85 -2.80 -2.91
C ALA A 78 -8.72 -2.60 -3.94
N LEU A 79 -7.49 -3.00 -3.60
CA LEU A 79 -6.34 -2.96 -4.51
C LEU A 79 -6.54 -3.87 -5.72
N TYR A 80 -7.09 -5.07 -5.52
CA TYR A 80 -7.41 -5.96 -6.63
C TYR A 80 -8.43 -5.32 -7.59
N CYS A 81 -9.50 -4.73 -7.06
CA CYS A 81 -10.50 -4.02 -7.84
C CYS A 81 -9.87 -2.84 -8.59
N TRP A 82 -9.05 -2.04 -7.92
CA TRP A 82 -8.31 -0.93 -8.53
C TRP A 82 -7.44 -1.40 -9.71
N MET A 83 -6.62 -2.42 -9.51
CA MET A 83 -5.77 -2.98 -10.57
C MET A 83 -6.60 -3.47 -11.78
N ARG A 84 -7.82 -3.98 -11.56
CA ARG A 84 -8.73 -4.38 -12.66
C ARG A 84 -9.28 -3.17 -13.40
N VAL A 85 -9.71 -2.14 -12.67
CA VAL A 85 -10.23 -0.88 -13.25
C VAL A 85 -9.13 -0.16 -14.02
N ALA A 86 -7.95 0.01 -13.42
CA ALA A 86 -6.77 0.63 -14.04
C ALA A 86 -6.37 -0.07 -15.35
N ASN A 87 -6.35 -1.41 -15.38
CA ASN A 87 -6.03 -2.17 -16.59
C ASN A 87 -7.16 -2.16 -17.63
N LYS A 88 -8.42 -1.89 -17.25
CA LYS A 88 -9.53 -1.75 -18.19
C LYS A 88 -9.56 -0.35 -18.82
N MET A 89 -9.32 0.69 -18.02
CA MET A 89 -9.22 2.07 -18.50
C MET A 89 -8.00 2.24 -19.42
N TRP A 90 -6.87 1.68 -19.02
CA TRP A 90 -5.59 1.81 -19.71
C TRP A 90 -5.03 0.42 -20.05
N PRO A 91 -5.49 -0.23 -21.14
CA PRO A 91 -5.16 -1.62 -21.43
C PRO A 91 -3.76 -1.83 -22.02
N ARG A 92 -3.11 -0.78 -22.51
CA ARG A 92 -1.76 -0.88 -23.09
C ARG A 92 -0.72 -1.12 -22.00
N SER A 93 0.43 -1.66 -22.42
CA SER A 93 1.59 -1.91 -21.55
C SER A 93 2.75 -0.98 -21.89
N ASP A 94 2.43 0.26 -22.30
CA ASP A 94 3.40 1.31 -22.61
C ASP A 94 3.53 2.32 -21.45
N ILE A 95 4.57 3.16 -21.50
CA ILE A 95 4.87 4.16 -20.46
C ILE A 95 3.73 5.18 -20.30
N ARG A 96 3.02 5.52 -21.39
CA ARG A 96 1.89 6.46 -21.32
C ARG A 96 0.74 5.87 -20.52
N SER A 97 0.42 4.59 -20.77
CA SER A 97 -0.57 3.86 -20.00
C SER A 97 -0.15 3.70 -18.54
N ALA A 98 1.14 3.47 -18.25
CA ALA A 98 1.64 3.40 -16.88
C ALA A 98 1.50 4.73 -16.15
N LEU A 99 1.89 5.85 -16.78
CA LEU A 99 1.73 7.20 -16.23
C LEU A 99 0.26 7.55 -16.00
N ALA A 100 -0.63 7.22 -16.95
CA ALA A 100 -2.06 7.43 -16.80
C ALA A 100 -2.65 6.63 -15.62
N LYS A 101 -2.25 5.36 -15.46
CA LYS A 101 -2.64 4.55 -14.29
C LYS A 101 -2.16 5.17 -12.99
N ALA A 102 -0.88 5.54 -12.92
CA ALA A 102 -0.30 6.15 -11.72
C ALA A 102 -1.00 7.48 -11.37
N PHE A 103 -1.28 8.31 -12.37
CA PHE A 103 -2.01 9.56 -12.15
C PHE A 103 -3.44 9.29 -11.66
N THR A 104 -4.18 8.38 -12.30
CA THR A 104 -5.54 8.03 -11.84
C THR A 104 -5.52 7.41 -10.43
N GLU A 105 -4.47 6.66 -10.08
CA GLU A 105 -4.27 6.14 -8.72
C GLU A 105 -4.19 7.28 -7.72
N GLN A 106 -3.31 8.26 -7.97
CA GLN A 106 -3.09 9.40 -7.09
C GLN A 106 -4.35 10.26 -6.91
N VAL A 107 -5.12 10.50 -7.96
CA VAL A 107 -6.28 11.43 -7.87
C VAL A 107 -7.58 10.77 -7.42
N ALA A 108 -7.69 9.45 -7.52
CA ALA A 108 -8.94 8.73 -7.24
C ALA A 108 -8.77 7.64 -6.19
N PHE A 109 -7.88 6.67 -6.44
CA PHE A 109 -7.75 5.50 -5.56
C PHE A 109 -7.11 5.86 -4.21
N ASP A 110 -6.03 6.63 -4.22
CA ASP A 110 -5.29 6.98 -3.00
C ASP A 110 -6.12 7.83 -2.04
N PRO A 111 -6.83 8.91 -2.47
CA PRO A 111 -7.74 9.66 -1.60
C PRO A 111 -8.79 8.75 -0.97
N PHE A 112 -9.42 7.90 -1.77
CA PHE A 112 -10.42 6.95 -1.29
C PHE A 112 -9.81 5.98 -0.26
N SER A 113 -8.65 5.39 -0.57
CA SER A 113 -7.99 4.40 0.28
C SER A 113 -7.55 5.00 1.61
N ILE A 114 -7.00 6.23 1.61
CA ILE A 114 -6.56 6.92 2.83
C ILE A 114 -7.75 7.28 3.70
N SER A 115 -8.80 7.88 3.13
CA SER A 115 -10.02 8.22 3.87
C SER A 115 -10.67 6.97 4.45
N LEU A 116 -10.75 5.89 3.68
CA LEU A 116 -11.30 4.62 4.14
C LEU A 116 -10.46 4.01 5.25
N PHE A 117 -9.13 4.07 5.17
CA PHE A 117 -8.24 3.58 6.21
C PHE A 117 -8.47 4.31 7.53
N LEU A 118 -8.37 5.65 7.51
CA LEU A 118 -8.56 6.46 8.71
C LEU A 118 -9.94 6.20 9.32
N TYR A 119 -10.99 6.26 8.49
CA TYR A 119 -12.36 6.08 8.95
C TYR A 119 -12.60 4.68 9.53
N ALA A 120 -12.31 3.62 8.76
CA ALA A 120 -12.59 2.25 9.17
C ALA A 120 -11.77 1.84 10.39
N MET A 121 -10.50 2.25 10.47
CA MET A 121 -9.66 1.96 11.64
C MET A 121 -10.18 2.64 12.90
N THR A 122 -10.68 3.88 12.79
CA THR A 122 -11.32 4.57 13.91
C THR A 122 -12.62 3.87 14.33
N ILE A 123 -13.42 3.36 13.40
CA ILE A 123 -14.59 2.54 13.73
C ILE A 123 -14.19 1.20 14.38
N PHE A 124 -13.12 0.54 13.90
CA PHE A 124 -12.57 -0.67 14.53
C PHE A 124 -12.00 -0.41 15.93
N GLU A 125 -11.67 0.84 16.26
CA GLU A 125 -11.36 1.29 17.63
C GLU A 125 -12.57 1.41 18.54
N GLY A 126 -13.79 1.23 18.03
CA GLY A 126 -15.04 1.41 18.77
C GLY A 126 -15.43 2.88 18.94
N LYS A 127 -14.82 3.79 18.15
CA LYS A 127 -15.11 5.22 18.18
C LYS A 127 -16.31 5.56 17.30
N THR A 128 -16.91 6.72 17.53
CA THR A 128 -18.11 7.17 16.82
C THR A 128 -17.80 7.61 15.40
N HIS A 129 -18.85 7.67 14.56
CA HIS A 129 -18.76 8.22 13.20
C HIS A 129 -18.22 9.65 13.17
N GLU A 130 -18.57 10.47 14.15
CA GLU A 130 -18.08 11.84 14.24
C GLU A 130 -16.57 11.88 14.50
N GLN A 131 -16.07 11.04 15.43
CA GLN A 131 -14.64 10.91 15.70
C GLN A 131 -13.89 10.40 14.46
N ALA A 132 -14.45 9.45 13.72
CA ALA A 132 -13.89 8.97 12.46
C ALA A 132 -13.79 10.07 11.40
N ARG A 133 -14.84 10.89 11.24
CA ARG A 133 -14.80 12.05 10.31
C ARG A 133 -13.74 13.06 10.71
N ARG A 134 -13.63 13.40 12.00
CA ARG A 134 -12.60 14.30 12.52
C ARG A 134 -11.18 13.76 12.29
N GLU A 135 -10.99 12.45 12.43
CA GLU A 135 -9.70 11.82 12.19
C GLU A 135 -9.32 11.83 10.71
N VAL A 136 -10.27 11.60 9.80
CA VAL A 136 -10.06 11.80 8.36
C VAL A 136 -9.66 13.24 8.08
N SER A 137 -10.47 14.23 8.50
CA SER A 137 -10.21 15.63 8.21
C SER A 137 -8.87 16.14 8.76
N SER A 138 -8.43 15.64 9.92
CA SER A 138 -7.20 16.12 10.56
C SER A 138 -5.92 15.50 10.01
N LYS A 139 -5.96 14.25 9.51
CA LYS A 139 -4.77 13.52 9.06
C LYS A 139 -4.68 13.32 7.56
N PHE A 140 -5.80 13.43 6.83
CA PHE A 140 -5.88 13.12 5.41
C PHE A 140 -4.84 13.88 4.58
N LEU A 141 -4.77 15.21 4.70
CA LEU A 141 -3.90 16.03 3.85
C LEU A 141 -2.42 15.69 4.05
N SER A 142 -1.98 15.51 5.30
CA SER A 142 -0.59 15.16 5.60
C SER A 142 -0.22 13.77 5.09
N ILE A 143 -1.10 12.78 5.26
CA ILE A 143 -0.88 11.42 4.74
C ILE A 143 -0.87 11.44 3.21
N TYR A 144 -1.82 12.14 2.60
CA TYR A 144 -1.94 12.24 1.15
C TYR A 144 -0.72 12.91 0.52
N ALA A 145 -0.23 14.00 1.12
CA ALA A 145 0.97 14.69 0.67
C ALA A 145 2.23 13.81 0.71
N ILE A 146 2.41 13.02 1.77
CA ILE A 146 3.52 12.06 1.85
C ILE A 146 3.31 10.95 0.80
N GLY A 147 2.07 10.51 0.61
CA GLY A 147 1.67 9.55 -0.43
C GLY A 147 2.05 10.01 -1.85
N LEU A 148 1.82 11.29 -2.17
CA LEU A 148 2.17 11.91 -3.46
C LEU A 148 3.67 11.87 -3.77
N VAL A 149 4.53 11.68 -2.76
CA VAL A 149 5.97 11.48 -2.97
C VAL A 149 6.29 9.99 -3.01
N TYR A 150 5.78 9.22 -2.05
CA TYR A 150 6.11 7.82 -1.85
C TYR A 150 5.61 6.90 -2.98
N TRP A 151 4.33 7.03 -3.36
CA TRP A 151 3.69 6.12 -4.30
C TRP A 151 4.14 6.31 -5.74
N PRO A 152 4.34 7.52 -6.28
CA PRO A 152 4.85 7.68 -7.63
C PRO A 152 6.23 7.04 -7.85
N ILE A 153 7.13 7.14 -6.87
CA ILE A 153 8.44 6.47 -6.92
C ILE A 153 8.24 4.95 -6.97
N THR A 154 7.44 4.43 -6.03
CA THR A 154 7.14 3.00 -5.93
C THR A 154 6.48 2.44 -7.19
N GLN A 155 5.48 3.13 -7.73
CA GLN A 155 4.72 2.70 -8.90
C GLN A 155 5.51 2.84 -10.20
N THR A 156 6.40 3.84 -10.30
CA THR A 156 7.32 3.95 -11.44
C THR A 156 8.22 2.72 -11.51
N ILE A 157 8.75 2.28 -10.36
CA ILE A 157 9.55 1.04 -10.30
C ILE A 157 8.68 -0.19 -10.66
N ASN A 158 7.47 -0.25 -10.11
CA ASN A 158 6.53 -1.35 -10.32
C ASN A 158 6.16 -1.53 -11.81
N PHE A 159 5.70 -0.47 -12.47
CA PHE A 159 5.26 -0.54 -13.86
C PHE A 159 6.43 -0.50 -14.85
N GLY A 160 7.56 0.11 -14.49
CA GLY A 160 8.75 0.21 -15.35
C GLY A 160 9.61 -1.05 -15.37
N PHE A 161 9.80 -1.72 -14.23
CA PHE A 161 10.79 -2.81 -14.10
C PHE A 161 10.21 -4.14 -13.62
N VAL A 162 9.02 -4.16 -12.99
CA VAL A 162 8.43 -5.40 -12.46
C VAL A 162 7.49 -6.04 -13.47
N LYS A 163 7.74 -7.31 -13.80
CA LYS A 163 6.88 -8.11 -14.70
C LYS A 163 5.44 -8.12 -14.18
N PRO A 164 4.41 -8.00 -15.04
CA PRO A 164 3.00 -7.89 -14.63
C PRO A 164 2.52 -8.94 -13.61
N LYS A 165 3.01 -10.18 -13.72
CA LYS A 165 2.69 -11.28 -12.79
C LYS A 165 3.20 -11.10 -11.35
N ASN A 166 4.17 -10.21 -11.14
CA ASN A 166 4.85 -9.95 -9.87
C ASN A 166 4.52 -8.59 -9.27
N GLN A 167 3.85 -7.70 -10.01
CA GLN A 167 3.58 -6.32 -9.58
C GLN A 167 2.83 -6.25 -8.25
N VAL A 168 1.82 -7.11 -8.06
CA VAL A 168 1.07 -7.19 -6.79
C VAL A 168 1.99 -7.55 -5.63
N ILE A 169 2.94 -8.46 -5.81
CA ILE A 169 3.87 -8.87 -4.74
C ILE A 169 4.81 -7.71 -4.40
N TYR A 170 5.36 -7.04 -5.42
CA TYR A 170 6.22 -5.87 -5.22
C TYR A 170 5.50 -4.76 -4.44
N VAL A 171 4.29 -4.39 -4.86
CA VAL A 171 3.46 -3.37 -4.17
C VAL A 171 3.11 -3.81 -2.76
N SER A 172 2.91 -5.11 -2.54
CA SER A 172 2.67 -5.64 -1.19
C SER A 172 3.87 -5.36 -0.28
N PHE A 173 5.10 -5.61 -0.73
CA PHE A 173 6.31 -5.31 0.06
C PHE A 173 6.50 -3.82 0.29
N ALA A 174 6.30 -2.97 -0.72
CA ALA A 174 6.31 -1.53 -0.52
C ALA A 174 5.26 -1.10 0.52
N SER A 175 4.09 -1.73 0.51
CA SER A 175 3.04 -1.48 1.50
C SER A 175 3.49 -1.76 2.94
N LEU A 176 4.55 -2.52 3.20
CA LEU A 176 5.09 -2.66 4.56
C LEU A 176 5.62 -1.34 5.12
N ILE A 177 6.38 -0.59 4.31
CA ILE A 177 6.89 0.73 4.70
C ILE A 177 5.70 1.67 4.91
N TRP A 178 4.77 1.69 3.96
CA TRP A 178 3.57 2.52 4.04
C TRP A 178 2.71 2.21 5.27
N THR A 179 2.48 0.93 5.58
CA THR A 179 1.66 0.52 6.74
C THR A 179 2.34 0.81 8.07
N THR A 180 3.67 0.72 8.14
CA THR A 180 4.45 1.17 9.30
C THR A 180 4.25 2.66 9.52
N PHE A 181 4.34 3.46 8.46
CA PHE A 181 4.06 4.91 8.50
C PHE A 181 2.60 5.20 8.91
N LEU A 182 1.62 4.52 8.31
CA LEU A 182 0.21 4.68 8.68
C LEU A 182 -0.05 4.31 10.14
N ALA A 183 0.60 3.27 10.66
CA ALA A 183 0.51 2.89 12.08
C ALA A 183 1.05 4.00 12.99
N TYR A 184 2.15 4.65 12.61
CA TYR A 184 2.75 5.76 13.34
C TYR A 184 1.80 6.95 13.38
N VAL A 185 1.30 7.37 12.20
CA VAL A 185 0.38 8.49 12.08
C VAL A 185 -0.98 8.19 12.72
N LYS A 186 -1.43 6.94 12.76
CA LYS A 186 -2.65 6.57 13.49
C LYS A 186 -2.47 6.72 15.00
N ALA A 187 -1.29 6.33 15.52
CA ALA A 187 -0.97 6.37 16.94
C ALA A 187 -0.66 7.78 17.46
N HIS A 188 -0.07 8.65 16.63
CA HIS A 188 0.38 9.98 17.02
C HIS A 188 -0.46 11.08 16.36
N PRO A 189 -0.66 12.22 17.05
CA PRO A 189 -0.99 13.45 16.34
C PRO A 189 0.17 13.79 15.40
N ILE A 190 -0.14 14.26 14.20
CA ILE A 190 0.89 14.83 13.34
C ILE A 190 1.24 16.18 13.97
N ASP A 191 2.47 16.30 14.50
CA ASP A 191 2.95 17.56 15.07
C ASP A 191 2.97 18.67 14.01
N GLU A 192 2.85 19.92 14.48
CA GLU A 192 2.80 21.09 13.60
C GLU A 192 4.08 21.27 12.77
N GLU A 193 5.22 20.83 13.29
CA GLU A 193 6.50 20.86 12.57
C GLU A 193 6.48 19.93 11.34
N THR A 194 5.94 18.73 11.47
CA THR A 194 5.77 17.77 10.37
C THR A 194 4.76 18.30 9.35
N LYS A 195 3.66 18.91 9.81
CA LYS A 195 2.70 19.57 8.90
C LYS A 195 3.38 20.67 8.09
N GLU A 196 4.20 21.50 8.73
CA GLU A 196 4.90 22.60 8.06
C GLU A 196 5.95 22.08 7.07
N LYS A 197 6.76 21.08 7.46
CA LYS A 197 7.73 20.43 6.55
C LYS A 197 7.05 19.83 5.32
N VAL A 198 5.91 19.16 5.52
CA VAL A 198 5.11 18.59 4.43
C VAL A 198 4.55 19.70 3.54
N LYS A 199 4.02 20.77 4.12
CA LYS A 199 3.51 21.92 3.37
C LYS A 199 4.60 22.56 2.49
N VAL A 200 5.78 22.81 3.06
CA VAL A 200 6.94 23.34 2.33
C VAL A 200 7.37 22.39 1.20
N ALA A 201 7.36 21.08 1.43
CA ALA A 201 7.69 20.10 0.39
C ALA A 201 6.69 20.10 -0.78
N ILE A 202 5.39 20.22 -0.49
CA ILE A 202 4.34 20.36 -1.50
C ILE A 202 4.53 21.65 -2.30
N GLU A 203 4.72 22.78 -1.63
CA GLU A 203 4.92 24.08 -2.28
C GLU A 203 6.14 24.06 -3.19
N LYS A 204 7.26 23.52 -2.71
CA LYS A 204 8.48 23.37 -3.52
C LYS A 204 8.25 22.50 -4.76
N ARG A 205 7.47 21.42 -4.62
CA ARG A 205 7.13 20.55 -5.76
C ARG A 205 6.17 21.25 -6.73
N TYR A 206 5.22 22.02 -6.24
CA TYR A 206 4.30 22.80 -7.06
C TYR A 206 5.04 23.82 -7.92
N GLU A 207 5.96 24.59 -7.32
CA GLU A 207 6.76 25.57 -8.07
C GLU A 207 7.66 24.88 -9.11
N HIS A 208 8.31 23.78 -8.76
CA HIS A 208 9.10 23.02 -9.74
C HIS A 208 8.25 22.50 -10.91
N LEU A 209 7.05 21.99 -10.64
CA LEU A 209 6.13 21.54 -11.70
C LEU A 209 5.67 22.71 -12.57
N LYS A 210 5.45 23.87 -11.98
CA LYS A 210 5.06 25.11 -12.68
C LYS A 210 6.18 25.57 -13.63
N GLU A 211 7.44 25.56 -13.18
CA GLU A 211 8.61 25.85 -14.02
C GLU A 211 8.72 24.88 -15.20
N VAL A 212 8.60 23.57 -14.94
CA VAL A 212 8.64 22.56 -16.00
C VAL A 212 7.51 22.77 -17.02
N VAL A 213 6.30 23.08 -16.56
CA VAL A 213 5.15 23.34 -17.45
C VAL A 213 5.36 24.62 -18.27
N GLU A 214 5.91 25.68 -17.70
CA GLU A 214 6.26 26.89 -18.45
C GLU A 214 7.33 26.62 -19.50
N HIS A 215 8.36 25.85 -19.16
CA HIS A 215 9.42 25.47 -20.09
C HIS A 215 8.89 24.64 -21.27
N VAL A 216 7.90 23.78 -21.04
CA VAL A 216 7.23 23.00 -22.10
C VAL A 216 6.31 23.87 -22.96
N LYS A 217 5.66 24.89 -22.40
CA LYS A 217 4.80 25.83 -23.15
C LYS A 217 5.59 26.83 -23.99
N HIS A 218 6.78 27.20 -23.53
CA HIS A 218 7.69 28.12 -24.21
C HIS A 218 9.05 27.44 -24.41
N PRO A 219 9.16 26.46 -25.32
CA PRO A 219 10.45 25.87 -25.63
C PRO A 219 11.36 27.00 -26.14
N LYS A 220 12.48 27.24 -25.46
CA LYS A 220 13.50 28.15 -25.98
C LYS A 220 13.96 27.59 -27.32
N HIS A 221 13.69 28.33 -28.40
CA HIS A 221 14.31 28.08 -29.70
C HIS A 221 15.77 28.52 -29.57
N GLU A 222 16.65 27.59 -29.20
CA GLU A 222 18.09 27.66 -29.48
C GLU A 222 18.39 26.84 -30.74
#